data_AF-A0A4D7H6P3-F1
#
_entry.id   AF-A0A4D7H6P3-F1
#
_cell.length_a   1.000
_cell.length_b   1.000
_cell.length_c   1.000
_cell.angle_alpha   90.00
_cell.angle_beta   90.00
_cell.angle_gamma   90.00
#
_symmetry.space_group_name_H-M   'P 1'
#
loop_
_entity.id
_entity.type
_entity.pdbx_description
1 polymer ?
#
loop_
_entity_poly.entity_id
_entity_poly.type
_entity_poly.pdbx_seq_one_letter_code
_entity_poly.pdbx_strand_id
1 'polypeptide(L)'
;MVTTKLTDLDRSVLARLRGNQLTAAELADRLTADVDADAVSERLVRMADNDLVRPLVDDSGSDDDADHSDDSDADRGDGGDDNRGGDRYALTESGRRVLQSPNTAAADEAIDLPPSVREALADSSVGVDCAETVKHAFTFLREWKTATVPELKAGVFPETSTGYRDADEWWDNCAREVLAGLPRIEPGDETAPFWRYVGDSAADGTVDDADTDGRAVLRGRDGGPRYANLTHVLVDRGVTSEQRLAAAAAFDALRKRGEATTEELRTAASEAVPETENERPDDRWFRDELPELLAAVPLVDRLDDRWRVPSDASDAR
;
A
#
# COMPACT_ATOMS: atom_id res chain seq x y z
N MET A 1 -8.40 14.86 2.05
CA MET A 1 -7.23 13.98 2.18
C MET A 1 -6.10 14.60 1.38
N VAL A 2 -4.97 14.91 2.02
CA VAL A 2 -3.77 15.42 1.32
C VAL A 2 -3.09 14.22 0.69
N THR A 3 -2.96 14.19 -0.63
CA THR A 3 -2.25 13.12 -1.33
C THR A 3 -0.76 13.21 -1.02
N THR A 4 -0.20 12.21 -0.36
CA THR A 4 1.22 12.11 0.03
C THR A 4 2.15 11.72 -1.14
N LYS A 5 1.63 11.57 -2.36
CA LYS A 5 2.43 11.22 -3.53
C LYS A 5 3.17 12.45 -4.07
N LEU A 6 4.50 12.36 -4.20
CA LEU A 6 5.32 13.36 -4.88
C LEU A 6 4.98 13.40 -6.37
N THR A 7 4.70 14.58 -6.89
CA THR A 7 4.48 14.77 -8.33
C THR A 7 5.81 14.93 -9.08
N ASP A 8 5.78 14.91 -10.41
CA ASP A 8 6.99 15.15 -11.23
C ASP A 8 7.60 16.53 -10.99
N LEU A 9 6.76 17.54 -10.74
CA LEU A 9 7.22 18.88 -10.35
C LEU A 9 7.97 18.86 -9.01
N ASP A 10 7.47 18.15 -7.99
CA ASP A 10 8.15 18.05 -6.69
C ASP A 10 9.54 17.43 -6.83
N ARG A 11 9.65 16.36 -7.61
CA ARG A 11 10.92 15.70 -7.87
C ARG A 11 11.87 16.56 -8.68
N SER A 12 11.35 17.36 -9.60
CA SER A 12 12.15 18.34 -10.36
C SER A 12 12.73 19.41 -9.42
N VAL A 13 11.93 19.91 -8.47
CA VAL A 13 12.40 20.83 -7.41
C VAL A 13 13.51 20.17 -6.58
N LEU A 14 13.26 18.97 -6.04
CA LEU A 14 14.25 18.23 -5.26
C LEU A 14 15.55 18.01 -6.07
N ALA A 15 15.45 17.61 -7.33
CA ALA A 15 16.61 17.38 -8.19
C ALA A 15 17.47 18.63 -8.39
N ARG A 16 16.86 19.83 -8.47
CA ARG A 16 17.59 21.10 -8.60
C ARG A 16 18.25 21.56 -7.30
N LEU A 17 17.68 21.19 -6.15
CA LEU A 17 18.31 21.38 -4.85
C LEU A 17 19.50 20.43 -4.60
N ARG A 18 19.74 19.43 -5.46
CA ARG A 18 20.86 18.50 -5.31
C ARG A 18 22.21 19.24 -5.37
N GLY A 19 22.81 19.43 -4.20
CA GLY A 19 24.09 20.13 -4.05
C GLY A 19 23.99 21.66 -4.10
N ASN A 20 22.78 22.23 -4.11
CA ASN A 20 22.55 23.67 -4.16
C ASN A 20 21.65 24.12 -3.00
N GLN A 21 21.74 25.39 -2.64
CA GLN A 21 20.82 26.08 -1.76
C GLN A 21 20.13 27.15 -2.60
N LEU A 22 18.81 27.05 -2.78
CA LEU A 22 18.08 27.90 -3.72
C LEU A 22 16.81 28.44 -3.08
N THR A 23 16.44 29.66 -3.46
CA THR A 23 15.14 30.25 -3.13
C THR A 23 14.04 29.70 -4.05
N ALA A 24 12.77 29.92 -3.68
CA ALA A 24 11.65 29.55 -4.53
C ALA A 24 11.69 30.23 -5.91
N ALA A 25 12.11 31.50 -5.97
CA ALA A 25 12.27 32.25 -7.21
C ALA A 25 13.38 31.67 -8.10
N GLU A 26 14.54 31.36 -7.51
CA GLU A 26 15.65 30.74 -8.25
C GLU A 26 15.31 29.33 -8.76
N LEU A 27 14.49 28.60 -8.02
CA LEU A 27 13.97 27.30 -8.45
C LEU A 27 12.99 27.46 -9.60
N ALA A 28 12.03 28.39 -9.52
CA ALA A 28 11.07 28.68 -10.59
C ALA A 28 11.78 29.04 -11.90
N ASP A 29 12.77 29.93 -11.85
CA ASP A 29 13.57 30.34 -13.02
C ASP A 29 14.33 29.17 -13.68
N ARG A 30 14.70 28.15 -12.89
CA ARG A 30 15.46 26.98 -13.37
C ARG A 30 14.58 25.83 -13.84
N LEU A 31 13.30 25.84 -13.45
CA LEU A 31 12.30 24.90 -13.92
C LEU A 31 11.81 25.33 -15.31
N THR A 32 10.89 24.57 -15.91
CA THR A 32 10.37 24.88 -17.24
C THR A 32 9.70 26.26 -17.27
N ALA A 33 9.71 26.92 -18.42
CA ALA A 33 8.88 28.11 -18.63
C ALA A 33 7.44 27.79 -18.21
N ASP A 34 6.82 28.68 -17.43
CA ASP A 34 5.44 28.62 -16.88
C ASP A 34 5.27 28.09 -15.44
N VAL A 35 6.35 27.91 -14.66
CA VAL A 35 6.21 27.63 -13.21
C VAL A 35 6.37 28.90 -12.39
N ASP A 36 5.34 29.27 -11.63
CA ASP A 36 5.34 30.44 -10.74
C ASP A 36 6.14 30.16 -9.45
N ALA A 37 6.89 31.16 -8.96
CA ALA A 37 7.64 31.11 -7.71
C ALA A 37 6.73 30.86 -6.48
N ASP A 38 5.51 31.39 -6.48
CA ASP A 38 4.55 31.16 -5.40
C ASP A 38 4.13 29.69 -5.34
N ALA A 39 3.91 29.07 -6.50
CA ALA A 39 3.59 27.65 -6.61
C ALA A 39 4.75 26.75 -6.14
N VAL A 40 6.00 27.16 -6.40
CA VAL A 40 7.20 26.48 -5.89
C VAL A 40 7.30 26.65 -4.38
N SER A 41 7.04 27.85 -3.85
CA SER A 41 7.06 28.14 -2.41
C SER A 41 6.06 27.27 -1.64
N GLU A 42 4.80 27.20 -2.09
CA GLU A 42 3.78 26.34 -1.47
C GLU A 42 4.16 24.85 -1.48
N ARG A 43 4.91 24.40 -2.50
CA ARG A 43 5.41 23.02 -2.56
C ARG A 43 6.59 22.81 -1.62
N LEU A 44 7.50 23.76 -1.51
CA LEU A 44 8.63 23.69 -0.58
C LEU A 44 8.18 23.64 0.89
N VAL A 45 7.13 24.39 1.26
CA VAL A 45 6.52 24.29 2.60
C VAL A 45 6.01 22.87 2.86
N ARG A 46 5.24 22.30 1.93
CA ARG A 46 4.75 20.91 2.04
C ARG A 46 5.89 19.89 2.10
N MET A 47 6.96 20.09 1.31
CA MET A 47 8.13 19.22 1.36
C MET A 47 8.88 19.33 2.68
N ALA A 48 8.93 20.52 3.29
CA ALA A 48 9.54 20.73 4.60
C ALA A 48 8.74 20.03 5.71
N ASP A 49 7.40 20.08 5.64
CA ASP A 49 6.53 19.34 6.56
C ASP A 49 6.75 17.82 6.49
N ASN A 50 7.22 17.32 5.34
CA ASN A 50 7.56 15.91 5.11
C ASN A 50 9.06 15.60 5.27
N ASP A 51 9.84 16.51 5.86
CA ASP A 51 11.30 16.39 6.07
C ASP A 51 12.09 16.10 4.76
N LEU A 52 11.61 16.54 3.59
CA LEU A 52 12.32 16.35 2.32
C LEU A 52 13.29 17.50 2.01
N VAL A 53 12.94 18.71 2.45
CA VAL A 53 13.76 19.90 2.37
C VAL A 53 13.74 20.61 3.72
N ARG A 54 14.72 21.48 3.98
CA ARG A 54 14.73 22.35 5.15
C ARG A 54 14.95 23.80 4.73
N PRO A 55 14.22 24.76 5.30
CA PRO A 55 14.56 26.16 5.15
C PRO A 55 15.89 26.42 5.88
N LEU A 56 16.74 27.23 5.27
CA LEU A 56 17.96 27.75 5.84
C LEU A 56 17.63 29.15 6.34
N VAL A 57 17.66 29.32 7.65
CA VAL A 57 17.60 30.65 8.24
C VAL A 57 18.91 31.34 7.88
N ASP A 58 18.84 32.44 7.13
CA ASP A 58 20.01 33.27 6.87
C ASP A 58 20.43 33.88 8.22
N ASP A 59 21.39 33.23 8.87
CA ASP A 59 22.04 33.68 10.12
C ASP A 59 22.99 34.85 9.86
N SER A 60 22.57 35.78 8.99
CA SER A 60 23.39 36.85 8.43
C SER A 60 23.38 38.11 9.29
N GLY A 61 22.89 38.05 10.52
CA GLY A 61 22.53 39.29 11.23
C GLY A 61 22.41 39.22 12.74
N SER A 62 23.32 38.52 13.43
CA SER A 62 23.45 38.69 14.88
C SER A 62 24.90 38.74 15.33
N ASP A 63 25.72 39.53 14.62
CA ASP A 63 26.92 40.13 15.20
C ASP A 63 26.51 41.47 15.84
N ASP A 64 25.58 41.41 16.81
CA ASP A 64 25.09 42.54 17.59
C ASP A 64 26.03 42.77 18.80
N ASP A 65 27.32 42.90 18.50
CA ASP A 65 28.39 43.30 19.43
C ASP A 65 28.98 44.62 18.93
N ALA A 66 28.29 45.74 19.19
CA ALA A 66 28.93 47.01 19.57
C ALA A 66 27.88 48.09 19.87
N ASP A 67 27.49 48.15 21.14
CA ASP A 67 27.18 49.35 21.92
C ASP A 67 27.80 50.64 21.34
N HIS A 68 27.08 51.39 20.50
CA HIS A 68 27.37 52.79 20.18
C HIS A 68 26.06 53.58 20.06
N SER A 69 25.78 54.28 21.16
CA SER A 69 24.83 55.37 21.26
C SER A 69 25.36 56.57 20.47
N ASP A 70 24.64 57.04 19.44
CA ASP A 70 24.64 58.48 19.13
C ASP A 70 23.37 58.89 18.38
N ASP A 71 22.71 59.90 18.93
CA ASP A 71 21.50 60.54 18.45
C ASP A 71 21.76 61.24 17.11
N SER A 72 20.97 60.93 16.07
CA SER A 72 20.89 61.77 14.87
C SER A 72 19.57 61.58 14.14
N ASP A 73 18.62 62.45 14.45
CA ASP A 73 17.42 62.74 13.66
C ASP A 73 17.81 63.16 12.23
N ALA A 74 17.60 62.27 11.26
CA ALA A 74 17.55 62.62 9.84
C ALA A 74 16.69 61.62 9.05
N ASP A 75 15.45 62.04 8.82
CA ASP A 75 14.68 61.90 7.57
C ASP A 75 15.38 61.08 6.46
N ARG A 76 15.07 59.78 6.40
CA ARG A 76 15.47 58.92 5.28
C ARG A 76 14.27 58.12 4.80
N GLY A 77 14.06 58.26 3.50
CA GLY A 77 12.88 57.80 2.78
C GLY A 77 12.65 56.31 2.87
N ASP A 78 11.36 56.02 2.76
CA ASP A 78 10.70 54.76 2.44
C ASP A 78 11.31 54.11 1.17
N GLY A 79 12.53 53.59 1.32
CA GLY A 79 13.13 52.68 0.38
C GLY A 79 12.52 51.33 0.67
N GLY A 80 11.44 51.01 -0.04
CA GLY A 80 10.80 49.69 -0.03
C GLY A 80 11.88 48.63 -0.16
N ASP A 81 12.19 48.02 0.99
CA ASP A 81 13.08 46.90 1.12
C ASP A 81 12.35 45.75 0.44
N ASP A 82 12.53 45.68 -0.89
CA ASP A 82 12.29 44.53 -1.74
C ASP A 82 13.26 43.45 -1.23
N ASN A 83 12.97 42.94 -0.03
CA ASN A 83 13.62 41.84 0.64
C ASN A 83 13.22 40.56 -0.11
N ARG A 84 13.57 40.52 -1.40
CA ARG A 84 13.43 39.40 -2.33
C ARG A 84 14.40 38.27 -1.99
N GLY A 85 15.14 38.38 -0.88
CA GLY A 85 15.81 37.27 -0.24
C GLY A 85 14.78 36.36 0.44
N GLY A 86 13.94 35.70 -0.35
CA GLY A 86 13.08 34.65 0.17
C GLY A 86 13.91 33.51 0.78
N ASP A 87 13.31 32.73 1.67
CA ASP A 87 13.97 31.61 2.35
C ASP A 87 14.70 30.70 1.35
N ARG A 88 15.95 30.36 1.66
CA ARG A 88 16.73 29.38 0.90
C ARG A 88 16.42 27.99 1.41
N TYR A 89 16.29 27.03 0.51
CA TYR A 89 16.03 25.64 0.89
C TYR A 89 17.21 24.75 0.55
N ALA A 90 17.42 23.73 1.37
CA ALA A 90 18.38 22.66 1.12
C ALA A 90 17.71 21.29 1.28
N LEU A 91 18.17 20.30 0.51
CA LEU A 91 17.77 18.91 0.70
C LEU A 91 18.19 18.38 2.07
N THR A 92 17.28 17.68 2.72
CA THR A 92 17.61 16.85 3.89
C THR A 92 18.28 15.54 3.46
N GLU A 93 18.55 14.65 4.42
CA GLU A 93 18.96 13.27 4.11
C GLU A 93 17.81 12.48 3.48
N SER A 94 16.59 12.63 4.01
CA SER A 94 15.38 11.97 3.51
C SER A 94 15.09 12.36 2.05
N GLY A 95 15.16 13.66 1.71
CA GLY A 95 15.02 14.12 0.33
C GLY A 95 16.11 13.59 -0.62
N ARG A 96 17.35 13.41 -0.12
CA ARG A 96 18.44 12.82 -0.92
C ARG A 96 18.19 11.35 -1.23
N ARG A 97 17.66 10.57 -0.27
CA ARG A 97 17.29 9.17 -0.50
C ARG A 97 16.17 9.04 -1.53
N VAL A 98 15.14 9.88 -1.44
CA VAL A 98 14.02 9.91 -2.40
C VAL A 98 14.51 10.15 -3.85
N LEU A 99 15.54 10.98 -4.04
CA LEU A 99 16.14 11.21 -5.37
C LEU A 99 17.05 10.07 -5.85
N GLN A 100 17.56 9.24 -4.94
CA GLN A 100 18.39 8.08 -5.26
C GLN A 100 17.54 6.86 -5.59
N SER A 101 16.30 6.79 -5.07
CA SER A 101 15.33 5.78 -5.48
C SER A 101 15.04 5.94 -6.97
N PRO A 102 15.29 4.92 -7.81
CA PRO A 102 15.04 4.99 -9.24
C PRO A 102 13.57 5.26 -9.49
N ASN A 103 13.27 6.46 -9.98
CA ASN A 103 11.92 6.98 -10.12
C ASN A 103 11.24 6.53 -11.42
N THR A 104 11.14 5.24 -11.63
CA THR A 104 10.18 4.71 -12.59
C THR A 104 9.26 3.79 -11.83
N ALA A 105 7.95 3.82 -12.10
CA ALA A 105 7.03 2.77 -11.61
C ALA A 105 7.63 1.38 -11.93
N ALA A 106 8.25 1.25 -13.10
CA ALA A 106 9.02 0.07 -13.51
C ALA A 106 10.24 -0.28 -12.63
N ALA A 107 10.79 0.64 -11.83
CA ALA A 107 11.93 0.38 -10.96
C ALA A 107 11.49 0.01 -9.55
N ASP A 108 10.42 0.61 -9.03
CA ASP A 108 9.75 0.10 -7.83
C ASP A 108 9.18 -1.31 -8.11
N GLU A 109 8.56 -1.53 -9.27
CA GLU A 109 8.10 -2.86 -9.70
C GLU A 109 9.25 -3.86 -9.95
N ALA A 110 10.41 -3.39 -10.40
CA ALA A 110 11.58 -4.26 -10.60
C ALA A 110 12.23 -4.69 -9.29
N ILE A 111 12.03 -3.93 -8.20
CA ILE A 111 12.45 -4.32 -6.86
C ILE A 111 11.56 -5.47 -6.35
N ASP A 112 10.27 -5.45 -6.70
CA ASP A 112 9.32 -6.41 -6.15
C ASP A 112 9.19 -7.72 -6.92
N LEU A 113 9.66 -7.82 -8.16
CA LEU A 113 9.50 -9.05 -8.96
C LEU A 113 10.85 -9.65 -9.40
N PRO A 114 11.11 -10.93 -9.04
CA PRO A 114 12.26 -11.65 -9.55
C PRO A 114 12.32 -11.61 -11.09
N PRO A 115 13.51 -11.52 -11.72
CA PRO A 115 13.63 -11.43 -13.18
C PRO A 115 12.87 -12.53 -13.94
N SER A 116 12.93 -13.77 -13.45
CA SER A 116 12.23 -14.91 -14.05
C SER A 116 10.70 -14.77 -14.05
N VAL A 117 10.14 -14.11 -13.03
CA VAL A 117 8.69 -13.85 -12.94
C VAL A 117 8.29 -12.75 -13.91
N ARG A 118 9.12 -11.70 -14.05
CA ARG A 118 8.91 -10.63 -15.03
C ARG A 118 8.95 -11.16 -16.47
N GLU A 119 9.91 -12.03 -16.77
CA GLU A 119 10.01 -12.70 -18.07
C GLU A 119 8.77 -13.57 -18.33
N ALA A 120 8.36 -14.40 -17.37
CA ALA A 120 7.15 -15.23 -17.51
C ALA A 120 5.87 -14.41 -17.72
N LEU A 121 5.71 -13.28 -17.03
CA LEU A 121 4.59 -12.37 -17.23
C LEU A 121 4.63 -11.71 -18.61
N ALA A 122 5.81 -11.29 -19.09
CA ALA A 122 5.96 -10.72 -20.42
C ALA A 122 5.63 -11.73 -21.52
N ASP A 123 5.97 -13.01 -21.31
CA ASP A 123 5.70 -14.10 -22.26
C ASP A 123 4.22 -14.53 -22.27
N SER A 124 3.49 -14.34 -21.16
CA SER A 124 2.09 -14.78 -21.02
C SER A 124 1.09 -14.10 -21.98
N SER A 125 1.51 -13.06 -22.73
CA SER A 125 0.71 -12.34 -23.73
C SER A 125 -0.62 -11.78 -23.20
N VAL A 126 -0.75 -11.57 -21.89
CA VAL A 126 -1.94 -10.97 -21.28
C VAL A 126 -1.92 -9.44 -21.37
N GLY A 127 -3.10 -8.83 -21.27
CA GLY A 127 -3.24 -7.38 -21.21
C GLY A 127 -2.58 -6.77 -19.97
N VAL A 128 -2.26 -5.47 -20.02
CA VAL A 128 -1.58 -4.74 -18.93
C VAL A 128 -2.34 -4.88 -17.61
N ASP A 129 -3.66 -4.68 -17.61
CA ASP A 129 -4.48 -4.78 -16.40
C ASP A 129 -4.39 -6.18 -15.76
N CYS A 130 -4.42 -7.24 -16.59
CA CYS A 130 -4.26 -8.61 -16.10
C CYS A 130 -2.86 -8.82 -15.52
N ALA A 131 -1.81 -8.39 -16.23
CA ALA A 131 -0.44 -8.51 -15.75
C ALA A 131 -0.26 -7.82 -14.39
N GLU A 132 -0.75 -6.59 -14.21
CA GLU A 132 -0.65 -5.87 -12.93
C GLU A 132 -1.32 -6.63 -11.78
N THR A 133 -2.52 -7.19 -11.99
CA THR A 133 -3.18 -7.97 -10.93
C THR A 133 -2.43 -9.22 -10.54
N VAL A 134 -1.84 -9.90 -11.52
CA VAL A 134 -1.09 -11.11 -11.29
C VAL A 134 0.21 -10.78 -10.55
N LYS A 135 0.84 -9.63 -10.82
CA LYS A 135 1.95 -9.13 -10.00
C LYS A 135 1.54 -8.96 -8.54
N HIS A 136 0.38 -8.33 -8.29
CA HIS A 136 -0.13 -8.16 -6.93
C HIS A 136 -0.44 -9.52 -6.26
N ALA A 137 -1.02 -10.49 -6.98
CA ALA A 137 -1.26 -11.83 -6.47
C ALA A 137 0.05 -12.60 -6.17
N PHE A 138 1.07 -12.44 -7.00
CA PHE A 138 2.40 -12.99 -6.75
C PHE A 138 3.02 -12.39 -5.49
N THR A 139 3.01 -11.06 -5.36
CA THR A 139 3.51 -10.37 -4.16
C THR A 139 2.76 -10.80 -2.91
N PHE A 140 1.44 -10.96 -3.01
CA PHE A 140 0.60 -11.49 -1.94
C PHE A 140 1.06 -12.89 -1.51
N LEU A 141 1.24 -13.83 -2.45
CA LEU A 141 1.70 -15.18 -2.11
C LEU A 141 3.14 -15.18 -1.57
N ARG A 142 4.02 -14.32 -2.08
CA ARG A 142 5.40 -14.17 -1.57
C ARG A 142 5.40 -13.74 -0.10
N GLU A 143 4.53 -12.81 0.24
CA GLU A 143 4.37 -12.27 1.59
C GLU A 143 3.75 -13.29 2.56
N TRP A 144 2.62 -13.90 2.17
CA TRP A 144 1.85 -14.80 3.04
C TRP A 144 2.28 -16.26 2.98
N LYS A 145 3.18 -16.60 2.05
CA LYS A 145 3.67 -17.95 1.69
C LYS A 145 2.60 -18.88 1.13
N THR A 146 1.40 -18.89 1.70
CA THR A 146 0.28 -19.72 1.28
C THR A 146 -1.01 -18.91 1.30
N ALA A 147 -1.93 -19.19 0.39
CA ALA A 147 -3.29 -18.63 0.42
C ALA A 147 -4.27 -19.53 -0.33
N THR A 148 -5.53 -19.52 0.11
CA THR A 148 -6.64 -20.10 -0.64
C THR A 148 -7.09 -19.15 -1.76
N VAL A 149 -7.87 -19.66 -2.72
CA VAL A 149 -8.46 -18.82 -3.78
C VAL A 149 -9.33 -17.68 -3.22
N PRO A 150 -10.23 -17.91 -2.22
CA PRO A 150 -10.97 -16.82 -1.59
C PRO A 150 -10.08 -15.74 -0.96
N GLU A 151 -8.97 -16.13 -0.32
CA GLU A 151 -8.02 -15.18 0.26
C GLU A 151 -7.31 -14.34 -0.81
N LEU A 152 -6.88 -14.95 -1.91
CA LEU A 152 -6.31 -14.21 -3.06
C LEU A 152 -7.33 -13.23 -3.64
N LYS A 153 -8.58 -13.65 -3.83
CA LYS A 153 -9.68 -12.78 -4.28
C LYS A 153 -9.92 -11.62 -3.32
N ALA A 154 -10.00 -11.89 -2.02
CA ALA A 154 -10.25 -10.87 -1.01
C ALA A 154 -9.08 -9.90 -0.83
N GLY A 155 -7.84 -10.38 -0.95
CA GLY A 155 -6.64 -9.59 -0.70
C GLY A 155 -6.11 -8.82 -1.90
N VAL A 156 -6.38 -9.27 -3.13
CA VAL A 156 -5.79 -8.70 -4.35
C VAL A 156 -6.79 -7.90 -5.17
N PHE A 157 -8.02 -8.41 -5.31
CA PHE A 157 -9.00 -7.79 -6.21
C PHE A 157 -9.38 -6.35 -5.80
N PRO A 158 -9.68 -6.05 -4.51
CA PRO A 158 -10.05 -4.69 -4.10
C PRO A 158 -8.94 -3.65 -4.29
N GLU A 159 -7.68 -4.10 -4.31
CA GLU A 159 -6.49 -3.24 -4.44
C GLU A 159 -6.18 -2.88 -5.90
N THR A 160 -6.86 -3.50 -6.86
CA THR A 160 -6.55 -3.36 -8.28
C THR A 160 -7.79 -2.94 -9.07
N SER A 161 -7.69 -1.85 -9.84
CA SER A 161 -8.76 -1.42 -10.76
C SER A 161 -8.58 -2.09 -12.13
N THR A 162 -9.34 -3.13 -12.40
CA THR A 162 -8.90 -4.13 -13.41
C THR A 162 -9.85 -4.31 -14.59
N GLY A 163 -10.91 -3.51 -14.65
CA GLY A 163 -11.93 -3.59 -15.69
C GLY A 163 -12.80 -4.86 -15.62
N TYR A 164 -12.46 -5.84 -14.78
CA TYR A 164 -13.30 -7.00 -14.49
C TYR A 164 -14.48 -6.58 -13.60
N ARG A 165 -15.62 -7.22 -13.82
CA ARG A 165 -16.86 -6.94 -13.07
C ARG A 165 -16.77 -7.34 -11.60
N ASP A 166 -16.10 -8.45 -11.32
CA ASP A 166 -15.99 -9.02 -9.99
C ASP A 166 -14.74 -9.92 -9.87
N ALA A 167 -14.40 -10.30 -8.64
CA ALA A 167 -13.22 -11.11 -8.34
C ALA A 167 -13.28 -12.53 -8.94
N ASP A 168 -14.47 -13.06 -9.23
CA ASP A 168 -14.60 -14.36 -9.88
C ASP A 168 -14.24 -14.26 -11.35
N GLU A 169 -14.77 -13.25 -12.06
CA GLU A 169 -14.43 -12.97 -13.45
C GLU A 169 -12.92 -12.72 -13.63
N TRP A 170 -12.32 -11.92 -12.75
CA TRP A 170 -10.87 -11.69 -12.75
C TRP A 170 -10.08 -12.99 -12.59
N TRP A 171 -10.44 -13.81 -11.60
CA TRP A 171 -9.72 -15.05 -11.30
C TRP A 171 -9.83 -16.05 -12.45
N ASP A 172 -11.04 -16.26 -12.95
CA ASP A 172 -11.32 -17.29 -13.95
C ASP A 172 -10.83 -16.89 -15.35
N ASN A 173 -10.89 -15.60 -15.72
CA ASN A 173 -10.53 -15.15 -17.07
C ASN A 173 -9.09 -14.62 -17.20
N CYS A 174 -8.38 -14.41 -16.09
CA CYS A 174 -7.04 -13.83 -16.11
C CYS A 174 -6.11 -14.52 -15.11
N ALA A 175 -6.36 -14.36 -13.81
CA ALA A 175 -5.29 -14.60 -12.84
C ALA A 175 -4.93 -16.07 -12.68
N ARG A 176 -5.91 -16.99 -12.70
CA ARG A 176 -5.68 -18.40 -12.36
C ARG A 176 -4.63 -19.06 -13.23
N GLU A 177 -4.77 -18.99 -14.55
CA GLU A 177 -3.85 -19.68 -15.48
C GLU A 177 -2.47 -19.01 -15.51
N VAL A 178 -2.45 -17.67 -15.53
CA VAL A 178 -1.18 -16.91 -15.57
C VAL A 178 -0.39 -17.13 -14.28
N LEU A 179 -1.04 -17.04 -13.11
CA LEU A 179 -0.41 -17.22 -11.81
C LEU A 179 0.12 -18.65 -11.65
N ALA A 180 -0.61 -19.68 -12.11
CA ALA A 180 -0.15 -21.07 -12.11
C ALA A 180 1.10 -21.28 -12.99
N GLY A 181 1.25 -20.49 -14.04
CA GLY A 181 2.40 -20.54 -14.95
C GLY A 181 3.64 -19.80 -14.42
N LEU A 182 3.54 -19.03 -13.34
CA LEU A 182 4.68 -18.26 -12.84
C LEU A 182 5.69 -19.14 -12.11
N PRO A 183 7.00 -18.86 -12.28
CA PRO A 183 8.03 -19.47 -11.46
C PRO A 183 7.76 -19.27 -9.97
N ARG A 184 8.05 -20.30 -9.18
CA ARG A 184 7.93 -20.32 -7.70
C ARG A 184 6.50 -20.25 -7.18
N ILE A 185 5.51 -20.39 -8.04
CA ILE A 185 4.13 -20.61 -7.62
C ILE A 185 3.80 -22.08 -7.81
N GLU A 186 3.31 -22.69 -6.74
CA GLU A 186 2.68 -24.00 -6.78
C GLU A 186 1.16 -23.80 -6.68
N PRO A 187 0.40 -24.13 -7.73
CA PRO A 187 -1.04 -23.96 -7.72
C PRO A 187 -1.69 -24.94 -6.73
N GLY A 188 -2.71 -24.47 -6.03
CA GLY A 188 -3.56 -25.37 -5.24
C GLY A 188 -4.42 -26.27 -6.11
N ASP A 189 -4.74 -27.46 -5.62
CA ASP A 189 -5.64 -28.43 -6.25
C ASP A 189 -6.77 -28.87 -5.30
N GLU A 190 -7.57 -29.87 -5.71
CA GLU A 190 -8.70 -30.36 -4.91
C GLU A 190 -8.27 -31.01 -3.59
N THR A 191 -7.05 -31.54 -3.52
CA THR A 191 -6.50 -32.20 -2.33
C THR A 191 -5.71 -31.25 -1.43
N ALA A 192 -5.12 -30.21 -2.02
CA ALA A 192 -4.37 -29.17 -1.34
C ALA A 192 -4.83 -27.79 -1.91
N PRO A 193 -5.91 -27.21 -1.39
CA PRO A 193 -6.52 -25.99 -1.95
C PRO A 193 -5.68 -24.72 -1.79
N PHE A 194 -4.50 -24.83 -1.18
CA PHE A 194 -3.58 -23.73 -0.92
C PHE A 194 -2.64 -23.53 -2.11
N TRP A 195 -2.67 -22.32 -2.65
CA TRP A 195 -1.63 -21.80 -3.51
C TRP A 195 -0.41 -21.46 -2.66
N ARG A 196 0.78 -21.82 -3.13
CA ARG A 196 2.01 -21.68 -2.34
C ARG A 196 3.11 -20.97 -3.12
N TYR A 197 3.78 -20.05 -2.44
CA TYR A 197 5.08 -19.54 -2.86
C TYR A 197 6.18 -20.50 -2.40
N VAL A 198 6.94 -21.06 -3.34
CA VAL A 198 8.03 -22.04 -3.06
C VAL A 198 9.44 -21.45 -3.23
N GLY A 199 9.55 -20.14 -3.40
CA GLY A 199 10.85 -19.47 -3.52
C GLY A 199 11.53 -19.21 -2.18
N ASP A 200 12.86 -19.12 -2.21
CA ASP A 200 13.66 -18.67 -1.08
C ASP A 200 13.69 -17.13 -1.08
N SER A 201 13.01 -16.52 -0.10
CA SER A 201 12.97 -15.06 0.06
C SER A 201 14.36 -14.43 0.13
N ALA A 202 15.34 -15.11 0.74
CA ALA A 202 16.70 -14.59 0.81
C ALA A 202 17.39 -14.56 -0.56
N ALA A 203 17.12 -15.55 -1.41
CA ALA A 203 17.69 -15.63 -2.76
C ALA A 203 17.09 -14.59 -3.72
N ASP A 204 15.92 -14.05 -3.40
CA ASP A 204 15.22 -13.05 -4.22
C ASP A 204 15.59 -11.60 -3.90
N GLY A 205 16.54 -11.41 -2.99
CA GLY A 205 16.93 -10.08 -2.55
C GLY A 205 15.89 -9.40 -1.65
N THR A 206 14.85 -10.12 -1.22
CA THR A 206 14.00 -9.66 -0.12
C THR A 206 14.71 -9.98 1.19
N VAL A 207 15.05 -8.94 1.95
CA VAL A 207 15.61 -9.11 3.28
C VAL A 207 14.52 -9.74 4.13
N ASP A 208 14.79 -10.95 4.61
CA ASP A 208 13.90 -11.69 5.50
C ASP A 208 13.98 -11.01 6.88
N ASP A 209 13.38 -9.82 7.02
CA ASP A 209 13.18 -9.15 8.30
C ASP A 209 12.08 -9.90 9.07
N ALA A 210 12.37 -11.15 9.39
CA ALA A 210 11.47 -12.10 10.05
C ALA A 210 10.97 -11.61 11.43
N ASP A 211 11.59 -10.56 11.98
CA ASP A 211 11.23 -9.97 13.27
C ASP A 211 10.47 -8.64 13.18
N THR A 212 10.40 -8.01 11.99
CA THR A 212 9.61 -6.77 11.80
C THR A 212 8.52 -7.06 10.80
N ASP A 213 7.49 -7.75 11.28
CA ASP A 213 6.33 -8.06 10.48
C ASP A 213 5.62 -6.75 10.09
N GLY A 214 5.93 -6.24 8.89
CA GLY A 214 5.32 -5.06 8.28
C GLY A 214 3.79 -5.20 8.14
N ARG A 215 3.24 -6.39 8.45
CA ARG A 215 1.81 -6.69 8.59
C ARG A 215 1.14 -6.01 9.78
N ALA A 216 1.89 -5.38 10.69
CA ALA A 216 1.32 -4.50 11.70
C ALA A 216 0.73 -3.24 11.05
N VAL A 217 -0.48 -3.38 10.48
CA VAL A 217 -1.29 -2.26 10.01
C VAL A 217 -1.35 -1.25 11.15
N LEU A 218 -0.96 -0.01 10.84
CA LEU A 218 -0.91 1.12 11.76
C LEU A 218 -2.11 1.06 12.72
N ARG A 219 -1.83 0.87 14.01
CA ARG A 219 -2.87 0.86 15.06
C ARG A 219 -3.75 2.07 14.84
N GLY A 220 -4.99 1.85 14.40
CA GLY A 220 -5.97 2.92 14.27
C GLY A 220 -6.08 3.62 15.62
N ARG A 221 -5.66 4.88 15.68
CA ARG A 221 -5.71 5.73 16.89
C ARG A 221 -7.12 5.79 17.49
N ASP A 222 -8.13 5.52 16.67
CA ASP A 222 -9.56 5.67 16.96
C ASP A 222 -10.33 4.34 17.01
N GLY A 223 -9.66 3.18 17.09
CA GLY A 223 -10.33 1.89 17.25
C GLY A 223 -11.04 1.33 16.00
N GLY A 224 -10.69 1.83 14.81
CA GLY A 224 -11.13 1.29 13.53
C GLY A 224 -10.66 -0.15 13.26
N PRO A 225 -11.16 -0.80 12.20
CA PRO A 225 -10.84 -2.19 11.88
C PRO A 225 -9.32 -2.39 11.80
N ARG A 226 -8.84 -3.42 12.52
CA ARG A 226 -7.40 -3.68 12.74
C ARG A 226 -6.72 -4.39 11.57
N TYR A 227 -7.50 -4.93 10.65
CA TYR A 227 -7.04 -5.83 9.60
C TYR A 227 -7.31 -5.22 8.24
N ALA A 228 -6.48 -5.54 7.24
CA ALA A 228 -6.66 -5.06 5.87
C ALA A 228 -7.58 -6.00 5.06
N ASN A 229 -7.55 -7.31 5.36
CA ASN A 229 -8.29 -8.33 4.64
C ASN A 229 -8.46 -9.60 5.52
N LEU A 230 -9.15 -10.62 4.99
CA LEU A 230 -9.36 -11.90 5.65
C LEU A 230 -8.04 -12.58 6.05
N THR A 231 -7.05 -12.62 5.17
CA THR A 231 -5.76 -13.29 5.43
C THR A 231 -5.05 -12.73 6.65
N HIS A 232 -5.06 -11.40 6.82
CA HIS A 232 -4.53 -10.78 8.03
C HIS A 232 -5.24 -11.29 9.30
N VAL A 233 -6.56 -11.39 9.28
CA VAL A 233 -7.34 -11.90 10.42
C VAL A 233 -6.92 -13.34 10.75
N LEU A 234 -6.84 -14.21 9.74
CA LEU A 234 -6.56 -15.62 9.94
C LEU A 234 -5.14 -15.85 10.48
N VAL A 235 -4.14 -15.14 9.93
CA VAL A 235 -2.75 -15.25 10.38
C VAL A 235 -2.56 -14.67 11.78
N ASP A 236 -3.11 -13.49 12.07
CA ASP A 236 -3.02 -12.87 13.41
C ASP A 236 -3.67 -13.75 14.49
N ARG A 237 -4.77 -14.43 14.15
CA ARG A 237 -5.46 -15.34 15.06
C ARG A 237 -4.82 -16.72 15.18
N GLY A 238 -3.79 -17.02 14.38
CA GLY A 238 -3.05 -18.28 14.45
C GLY A 238 -3.93 -19.51 14.19
N VAL A 239 -4.91 -19.39 13.29
CA VAL A 239 -5.82 -20.50 12.97
C VAL A 239 -5.10 -21.63 12.24
N THR A 240 -5.57 -22.87 12.38
CA THR A 240 -5.03 -24.03 11.64
C THR A 240 -5.37 -23.96 10.14
N SER A 241 -4.77 -24.83 9.33
CA SER A 241 -5.05 -24.89 7.89
C SER A 241 -6.52 -25.22 7.59
N GLU A 242 -7.13 -26.09 8.38
CA GLU A 242 -8.52 -26.55 8.26
C GLU A 242 -9.47 -25.41 8.66
N GLN A 243 -9.16 -24.72 9.77
CA GLN A 243 -9.88 -23.53 10.21
C GLN A 243 -9.77 -22.40 9.17
N ARG A 244 -8.59 -22.21 8.58
CA ARG A 244 -8.34 -21.23 7.52
C ARG A 244 -9.17 -21.54 6.28
N LEU A 245 -9.19 -22.81 5.85
CA LEU A 245 -10.00 -23.27 4.73
C LEU A 245 -11.51 -23.07 4.98
N ALA A 246 -11.98 -23.44 6.17
CA ALA A 246 -13.35 -23.25 6.62
C ALA A 246 -13.77 -21.76 6.60
N ALA A 247 -12.94 -20.89 7.17
CA ALA A 247 -13.20 -19.44 7.20
C ALA A 247 -13.18 -18.82 5.80
N ALA A 248 -12.24 -19.23 4.95
CA ALA A 248 -12.16 -18.80 3.55
C ALA A 248 -13.40 -19.20 2.76
N ALA A 249 -13.91 -20.42 2.95
CA ALA A 249 -15.13 -20.89 2.30
C ALA A 249 -16.38 -20.13 2.76
N ALA A 250 -16.51 -19.89 4.07
CA ALA A 250 -17.60 -19.07 4.61
C ALA A 250 -17.57 -17.64 4.04
N PHE A 251 -16.39 -17.02 4.00
CA PHE A 251 -16.23 -15.67 3.46
C PHE A 251 -16.56 -15.62 1.95
N ASP A 252 -16.12 -16.60 1.16
CA ASP A 252 -16.47 -16.68 -0.26
C ASP A 252 -17.98 -16.87 -0.47
N ALA A 253 -18.61 -17.70 0.35
CA ALA A 253 -20.06 -17.91 0.35
C ALA A 253 -20.83 -16.61 0.66
N LEU A 254 -20.32 -15.78 1.58
CA LEU A 254 -20.87 -14.47 1.91
C LEU A 254 -20.69 -13.50 0.73
N ARG A 255 -19.46 -13.38 0.20
CA ARG A 255 -19.13 -12.48 -0.92
C ARG A 255 -19.98 -12.75 -2.15
N LYS A 256 -20.15 -14.02 -2.54
CA LYS A 256 -20.93 -14.42 -3.73
C LYS A 256 -22.42 -14.08 -3.60
N ARG A 257 -22.98 -14.15 -2.39
CA ARG A 257 -24.40 -13.88 -2.15
C ARG A 257 -24.68 -12.41 -1.80
N GLY A 258 -23.66 -11.67 -1.36
CA GLY A 258 -23.80 -10.34 -0.76
C GLY A 258 -24.36 -10.38 0.66
N GLU A 259 -25.28 -11.32 0.96
CA GLU A 259 -25.85 -11.58 2.28
C GLU A 259 -25.95 -13.08 2.57
N ALA A 260 -25.77 -13.47 3.84
CA ALA A 260 -25.94 -14.85 4.28
C ALA A 260 -26.34 -14.91 5.76
N THR A 261 -27.02 -15.97 6.17
CA THR A 261 -27.28 -16.30 7.57
C THR A 261 -26.07 -17.00 8.20
N THR A 262 -25.97 -16.96 9.53
CA THR A 262 -24.92 -17.65 10.29
C THR A 262 -24.89 -19.16 9.98
N GLU A 263 -26.06 -19.77 9.76
CA GLU A 263 -26.17 -21.18 9.45
C GLU A 263 -25.66 -21.52 8.04
N GLU A 264 -25.95 -20.68 7.04
CA GLU A 264 -25.42 -20.85 5.69
C GLU A 264 -23.90 -20.72 5.67
N LEU A 265 -23.33 -19.79 6.44
CA LEU A 265 -21.89 -19.62 6.57
C LEU A 265 -21.23 -20.83 7.25
N ARG A 266 -21.82 -21.36 8.32
CA ARG A 266 -21.35 -22.60 8.97
C ARG A 266 -21.42 -23.79 8.03
N THR A 267 -22.51 -23.91 7.28
CA THR A 267 -22.68 -24.99 6.29
C THR A 267 -21.54 -24.93 5.27
N ALA A 268 -21.32 -23.78 4.65
CA ALA A 268 -20.23 -23.58 3.68
C ALA A 268 -18.85 -23.86 4.28
N ALA A 269 -18.60 -23.41 5.52
CA ALA A 269 -17.36 -23.67 6.22
C ALA A 269 -17.14 -25.17 6.49
N SER A 270 -18.20 -25.87 6.88
CA SER A 270 -18.15 -27.28 7.25
C SER A 270 -17.96 -28.20 6.05
N GLU A 271 -18.52 -27.84 4.89
CA GLU A 271 -18.42 -28.58 3.63
C GLU A 271 -17.04 -28.45 2.98
N ALA A 272 -16.32 -27.37 3.25
CA ALA A 272 -15.01 -27.12 2.67
C ALA A 272 -13.88 -27.93 3.34
N VAL A 273 -14.08 -28.42 4.56
CA VAL A 273 -13.06 -29.20 5.29
C VAL A 273 -13.25 -30.69 5.00
N PRO A 274 -12.22 -31.41 4.49
CA PRO A 274 -12.31 -32.84 4.23
C PRO A 274 -12.67 -33.64 5.49
N GLU A 275 -13.55 -34.64 5.35
CA GLU A 275 -13.95 -35.50 6.49
C GLU A 275 -12.81 -36.37 7.04
N THR A 276 -11.74 -36.52 6.28
CA THR A 276 -10.66 -37.47 6.55
C THR A 276 -9.61 -36.98 7.56
N GLU A 277 -9.69 -35.73 7.99
CA GLU A 277 -8.67 -35.14 8.86
C GLU A 277 -9.11 -35.14 10.32
N ASN A 278 -8.27 -35.70 11.20
CA ASN A 278 -8.45 -35.65 12.66
C ASN A 278 -8.41 -34.21 13.22
N GLU A 279 -8.20 -33.22 12.36
CA GLU A 279 -8.01 -31.81 12.68
C GLU A 279 -9.21 -30.94 12.24
N ARG A 280 -10.33 -31.58 11.85
CA ARG A 280 -11.58 -30.85 11.56
C ARG A 280 -11.95 -29.95 12.75
N PRO A 281 -12.27 -28.66 12.53
CA PRO A 281 -12.75 -27.79 13.59
C PRO A 281 -13.99 -28.40 14.25
N ASP A 282 -14.07 -28.32 15.58
CA ASP A 282 -15.24 -28.83 16.29
C ASP A 282 -16.46 -27.91 16.12
N ASP A 283 -17.66 -28.42 16.44
CA ASP A 283 -18.91 -27.64 16.36
C ASP A 283 -18.85 -26.35 17.18
N ARG A 284 -18.06 -26.35 18.25
CA ARG A 284 -17.89 -25.16 19.10
C ARG A 284 -17.13 -24.07 18.33
N TRP A 285 -16.08 -24.42 17.61
CA TRP A 285 -15.33 -23.49 16.77
C TRP A 285 -16.22 -22.86 15.68
N PHE A 286 -16.98 -23.67 14.95
CA PHE A 286 -17.94 -23.15 13.95
C PHE A 286 -19.02 -22.26 14.58
N ARG A 287 -19.43 -22.56 15.81
CA ARG A 287 -20.47 -21.81 16.49
C ARG A 287 -19.98 -20.47 17.02
N ASP A 288 -18.80 -20.46 17.63
CA ASP A 288 -18.32 -19.37 18.47
C ASP A 288 -17.20 -18.57 17.77
N GLU A 289 -16.19 -19.24 17.22
CA GLU A 289 -14.98 -18.58 16.69
C GLU A 289 -15.12 -18.11 15.24
N LEU A 290 -15.72 -18.92 14.35
CA LEU A 290 -15.91 -18.54 12.95
C LEU A 290 -16.65 -17.20 12.80
N PRO A 291 -17.76 -16.92 13.52
CA PRO A 291 -18.38 -15.60 13.54
C PRO A 291 -17.43 -14.48 13.98
N GLU A 292 -16.61 -14.70 15.01
CA GLU A 292 -15.66 -13.67 15.47
C GLU A 292 -14.60 -13.35 14.43
N LEU A 293 -14.11 -14.37 13.71
CA LEU A 293 -13.17 -14.19 12.60
C LEU A 293 -13.81 -13.36 11.47
N LEU A 294 -15.00 -13.73 11.02
CA LEU A 294 -15.69 -13.03 9.93
C LEU A 294 -16.04 -11.58 10.31
N ALA A 295 -16.47 -11.34 11.54
CA ALA A 295 -16.79 -9.99 12.03
C ALA A 295 -15.54 -9.07 12.16
N ALA A 296 -14.33 -9.66 12.19
CA ALA A 296 -13.09 -8.91 12.20
C ALA A 296 -12.61 -8.50 10.80
N VAL A 297 -13.19 -9.09 9.74
CA VAL A 297 -12.83 -8.77 8.35
C VAL A 297 -13.42 -7.40 7.99
N PRO A 298 -12.62 -6.49 7.40
CA PRO A 298 -13.16 -5.22 6.90
C PRO A 298 -14.32 -5.44 5.94
N LEU A 299 -15.31 -4.55 5.98
CA LEU A 299 -16.50 -4.58 5.14
C LEU A 299 -17.45 -5.75 5.42
N VAL A 300 -17.22 -6.58 6.44
CA VAL A 300 -18.21 -7.59 6.86
C VAL A 300 -19.06 -7.00 7.98
N ASP A 301 -20.34 -6.79 7.70
CA ASP A 301 -21.32 -6.35 8.68
C ASP A 301 -22.09 -7.54 9.24
N ARG A 302 -22.16 -7.63 10.58
CA ARG A 302 -23.01 -8.59 11.28
C ARG A 302 -24.26 -7.90 11.82
N LEU A 303 -25.43 -8.34 11.35
CA LEU A 303 -26.75 -7.88 11.75
C LEU A 303 -27.50 -9.06 12.39
N ASP A 304 -27.31 -9.24 13.70
CA ASP A 304 -27.83 -10.38 14.47
C ASP A 304 -27.37 -11.74 13.92
N ASP A 305 -28.27 -12.47 13.25
CA ASP A 305 -28.04 -13.76 12.62
C ASP A 305 -27.67 -13.67 11.13
N ARG A 306 -27.75 -12.45 10.55
CA ARG A 306 -27.40 -12.16 9.16
C ARG A 306 -26.06 -11.46 9.04
N TRP A 307 -25.43 -11.71 7.92
CA TRP A 307 -24.13 -11.20 7.53
C TRP A 307 -24.27 -10.54 6.18
N ARG A 308 -23.56 -9.44 5.98
CA ARG A 308 -23.52 -8.72 4.72
C ARG A 308 -22.10 -8.30 4.39
N VAL A 309 -21.76 -8.39 3.11
CA VAL A 309 -20.65 -7.65 2.53
C VAL A 309 -21.29 -6.61 1.61
N PRO A 310 -21.00 -5.30 1.78
CA PRO A 310 -21.42 -4.30 0.81
C PRO A 310 -20.98 -4.76 -0.57
N SER A 311 -21.94 -5.03 -1.44
CA SER A 311 -21.67 -5.17 -2.87
C SER A 311 -20.90 -3.92 -3.28
N ASP A 312 -19.71 -4.12 -3.85
CA ASP A 312 -18.79 -3.04 -4.18
C ASP A 312 -19.56 -1.86 -4.78
N ALA A 313 -19.19 -0.67 -4.31
CA ALA A 313 -19.93 0.57 -4.41
C ALA A 313 -20.00 1.16 -5.84
N SER A 314 -20.43 0.37 -6.83
CA SER A 314 -20.90 0.89 -8.11
C SER A 314 -22.16 1.75 -7.97
N ASP A 315 -22.84 1.72 -6.82
CA ASP A 315 -23.99 2.58 -6.50
C ASP A 315 -23.65 3.85 -5.69
N ALA A 316 -22.37 4.13 -5.39
CA ALA A 316 -21.94 5.32 -4.64
C ALA A 316 -21.20 6.38 -5.48
N ARG A 317 -21.32 6.36 -6.83
CA ARG A 317 -20.74 7.36 -7.74
C ARG A 317 -21.79 8.07 -8.57
#